data_AF-A0A2V9ALH4-F1
#
_entry.id   AF-A0A2V9ALH4-F1
#
_cell.length_a   1.000
_cell.length_b   1.000
_cell.length_c   1.000
_cell.angle_alpha   90.00
_cell.angle_beta   90.00
_cell.angle_gamma   90.00
#
_symmetry.space_group_name_H-M   'P 1'
#
loop_
_entity.id
_entity.type
_entity.pdbx_description
1 polymer ?
#
loop_
_entity_poly.entity_id
_entity_poly.type
_entity_poly.pdbx_seq_one_letter_code
_entity_poly.pdbx_strand_id
1 'polypeptide(L)'
;MFARFVSVLPALFDGDRHRLFPKFQEKLRRRSKCKRLPLPRIRLIRSRPDLSREYSGMIRYIGKRPLPKKIDMSGDPACVEAHHGNALDESLVVSSRGGLANAFVYVKSGLEGKTFATPSTPVAIDQNGCWFRPRVLGIQTNQALQIYEIRSGHAQYSPMAQINREWNHNQGAGEPPLARKFAGRRS
;
A
#
# COMPACT_ATOMS: atom_id res chain seq x y z
N MET A 1 -8.82 22.70 -3.95
CA MET A 1 -9.14 21.33 -4.44
C MET A 1 -7.99 20.44 -4.02
N PHE A 2 -8.21 19.52 -3.08
CA PHE A 2 -7.16 18.72 -2.45
C PHE A 2 -6.47 17.80 -3.48
N ALA A 3 -5.15 17.60 -3.37
CA ALA A 3 -4.47 16.48 -4.00
C ALA A 3 -5.10 15.18 -3.45
N ARG A 4 -6.11 14.68 -4.15
CA ARG A 4 -6.80 13.44 -3.80
C ARG A 4 -5.86 12.30 -4.16
N PHE A 5 -4.96 11.99 -3.25
CA PHE A 5 -4.31 10.69 -3.26
C PHE A 5 -5.38 9.68 -2.84
N VAL A 6 -5.70 8.75 -3.72
CA VAL A 6 -6.49 7.59 -3.34
C VAL A 6 -5.63 6.81 -2.35
N SER A 7 -6.23 6.56 -1.19
CA SER A 7 -5.70 5.82 -0.06
C SER A 7 -4.89 4.59 -0.45
N VAL A 8 -3.76 4.45 0.25
CA VAL A 8 -3.01 3.24 0.58
C VAL A 8 -3.79 1.97 0.21
N LEU A 9 -3.36 1.29 -0.84
CA LEU A 9 -3.43 -0.17 -0.87
C LEU A 9 -2.20 -0.64 -0.11
N PRO A 10 -2.33 -1.12 1.15
CA PRO A 10 -1.53 -2.28 1.48
C PRO A 10 -1.94 -3.30 0.41
N ALA A 11 -0.98 -3.97 -0.23
CA ALA A 11 -1.28 -5.16 -1.01
C ALA A 11 -1.92 -6.19 -0.06
N LEU A 12 -3.23 -6.05 0.10
CA LEU A 12 -4.12 -6.79 0.97
C LEU A 12 -4.75 -7.85 0.10
N PHE A 13 -3.90 -8.79 -0.24
CA PHE A 13 -4.20 -10.00 -0.97
C PHE A 13 -3.50 -11.17 -0.28
N ASP A 14 -3.54 -11.18 1.06
CA ASP A 14 -3.17 -12.34 1.84
C ASP A 14 -4.46 -12.97 2.36
N GLY A 15 -4.65 -14.25 2.03
CA GLY A 15 -5.83 -15.06 2.27
C GLY A 15 -6.15 -15.36 3.73
N ASP A 16 -6.01 -14.40 4.64
CA ASP A 16 -6.44 -14.51 6.02
C ASP A 16 -7.81 -13.81 6.19
N ARG A 17 -8.88 -14.54 5.87
CA ARG A 17 -10.22 -14.19 6.37
C ARG A 17 -10.12 -14.13 7.90
N HIS A 18 -10.33 -12.94 8.46
CA HIS A 18 -10.30 -12.62 9.89
C HIS A 18 -8.95 -12.26 10.51
N ARG A 19 -8.32 -11.17 10.04
CA ARG A 19 -7.72 -10.20 10.98
C ARG A 19 -8.24 -8.80 10.74
N LEU A 20 -9.14 -8.43 11.65
CA LEU A 20 -9.69 -7.09 11.86
C LEU A 20 -8.63 -6.01 11.62
N PHE A 21 -8.73 -5.30 10.50
CA PHE A 21 -8.42 -3.88 10.51
C PHE A 21 -9.35 -3.26 11.56
N PRO A 22 -8.83 -2.65 12.64
CA PRO A 22 -9.70 -1.92 13.54
C PRO A 22 -10.35 -0.81 12.71
N LYS A 23 -11.65 -0.99 12.44
CA LYS A 23 -12.52 0.06 11.94
C LYS A 23 -12.36 1.23 12.91
N PHE A 24 -11.64 2.27 12.49
CA PHE A 24 -11.67 3.56 13.16
C PHE A 24 -12.99 4.23 12.79
N GLN A 25 -14.10 3.65 13.26
CA GLN A 25 -15.40 4.28 13.27
C GLN A 25 -15.49 5.07 14.57
N GLU A 26 -15.42 6.37 14.39
CA GLU A 26 -15.71 7.38 15.38
C GLU A 26 -17.17 7.23 15.87
N LYS A 27 -17.33 6.53 17.00
CA LYS A 27 -18.50 6.69 17.86
C LYS A 27 -18.00 6.92 19.29
N LEU A 28 -17.93 8.20 19.64
CA LEU A 28 -17.68 8.70 20.98
C LEU A 28 -18.67 8.05 21.97
N ARG A 29 -18.20 7.09 22.77
CA ARG A 29 -18.76 6.84 24.10
C ARG A 29 -17.65 6.52 25.08
N ARG A 30 -17.50 7.43 26.04
CA ARG A 30 -16.57 7.40 27.17
C ARG A 30 -16.63 6.04 27.88
N ARG A 31 -15.55 5.27 27.84
CA ARG A 31 -15.16 4.36 28.93
C ARG A 31 -13.67 4.47 29.20
N SER A 32 -13.38 4.65 30.48
CA SER A 32 -12.13 5.13 31.03
C SER A 32 -11.12 4.00 31.18
N LYS A 33 -9.84 4.34 30.99
CA LYS A 33 -8.62 3.54 31.22
C LYS A 33 -8.34 2.41 30.21
N CYS A 34 -8.04 2.80 28.96
CA CYS A 34 -7.18 2.01 28.08
C CYS A 34 -5.73 2.52 28.22
N LYS A 35 -4.81 1.69 28.72
CA LYS A 35 -3.37 2.00 28.71
C LYS A 35 -2.94 2.05 27.25
N ARG A 36 -2.75 3.27 26.73
CA ARG A 36 -2.22 3.55 25.39
C ARG A 36 -0.84 2.89 25.27
N LEU A 37 -0.72 1.84 24.45
CA LEU A 37 0.60 1.49 23.90
C LEU A 37 1.07 2.69 23.05
N PRO A 38 2.32 3.14 23.19
CA PRO A 38 2.81 4.27 22.42
C PRO A 38 2.81 3.91 20.92
N LEU A 39 2.05 4.66 20.14
CA LEU A 39 2.15 4.63 18.68
C LEU A 39 3.58 5.03 18.29
N PRO A 40 4.20 4.36 17.30
CA PRO A 40 5.55 4.70 16.87
C PRO A 40 5.59 6.15 16.37
N ARG A 41 6.48 6.96 16.95
CA ARG A 41 6.71 8.34 16.52
C ARG A 41 7.55 8.34 15.24
N ILE A 42 6.93 8.70 14.11
CA ILE A 42 7.63 8.91 12.83
C ILE A 42 8.27 10.31 12.87
N ARG A 43 9.60 10.40 12.70
CA ARG A 43 10.31 11.68 12.47
C ARG A 43 10.79 11.73 11.03
N LEU A 44 10.39 12.78 10.31
CA LEU A 44 10.96 13.16 9.01
C LEU A 44 12.17 14.06 9.27
N ILE A 45 13.36 13.65 8.88
CA ILE A 45 14.57 14.49 8.94
C ILE A 45 14.66 15.24 7.61
N ARG A 46 14.51 16.57 7.62
CA ARG A 46 14.66 17.44 6.43
C ARG A 46 16.14 17.69 6.15
N SER A 47 16.57 17.58 4.89
CA SER A 47 17.85 18.14 4.43
C SER A 47 17.65 19.52 3.78
N ARG A 48 18.75 20.25 3.53
CA ARG A 48 18.84 21.71 3.29
C ARG A 48 18.07 22.20 2.03
N PRO A 49 17.71 23.49 1.93
CA PRO A 49 16.94 24.01 0.81
C PRO A 49 17.85 24.41 -0.36
N ASP A 50 17.73 23.72 -1.49
CA ASP A 50 18.10 24.21 -2.81
C ASP A 50 16.82 24.55 -3.62
N LEU A 51 16.98 25.32 -4.70
CA LEU A 51 15.91 26.05 -5.39
C LEU A 51 14.94 25.19 -6.21
N SER A 52 15.05 23.87 -6.13
CA SER A 52 13.98 22.90 -6.37
C SER A 52 13.59 22.32 -5.03
N ARG A 53 12.42 22.66 -4.47
CA ARG A 53 12.01 22.14 -3.14
C ARG A 53 11.76 20.63 -3.20
N GLU A 54 12.83 19.85 -3.17
CA GLU A 54 12.83 18.41 -3.04
C GLU A 54 12.65 18.06 -1.56
N TYR A 55 11.63 17.27 -1.25
CA TYR A 55 11.44 16.76 0.10
C TYR A 55 12.20 15.44 0.22
N SER A 56 13.42 15.52 0.76
CA SER A 56 14.20 14.33 1.12
C SER A 56 14.11 14.05 2.62
N GLY A 57 14.10 12.78 2.99
CA GLY A 57 14.09 12.34 4.38
C GLY A 57 14.07 10.82 4.52
N MET A 58 14.38 10.34 5.74
CA MET A 58 14.35 8.91 6.08
C MET A 58 13.25 8.65 7.10
N ILE A 59 12.45 7.61 6.84
CA ILE A 59 11.42 7.15 7.77
C ILE A 59 12.04 6.08 8.66
N ARG A 60 12.04 6.35 9.98
CA ARG A 60 12.57 5.43 10.98
C ARG A 60 11.45 4.81 11.82
N TYR A 61 11.55 3.51 12.01
CA TYR A 61 10.77 2.77 12.98
C TYR A 61 11.38 2.92 14.37
N ILE A 62 10.55 3.26 15.36
CA ILE A 62 10.96 3.40 16.75
C ILE A 62 10.38 2.24 17.55
N GLY A 63 11.25 1.41 18.12
CA GLY A 63 10.88 0.26 18.93
C GLY A 63 11.66 -0.99 18.57
N LYS A 64 11.34 -2.10 19.24
CA LYS A 64 11.93 -3.41 18.93
C LYS A 64 11.43 -3.85 17.55
N ARG A 65 12.36 -4.17 16.64
CA ARG A 65 12.02 -4.76 15.34
C ARG A 65 11.29 -6.10 15.56
N PRO A 66 10.03 -6.26 15.11
CA PRO A 66 9.36 -7.54 15.18
C PRO A 66 10.00 -8.53 14.20
N LEU A 67 9.97 -9.82 14.55
CA LEU A 67 10.35 -10.89 13.65
C LEU A 67 9.23 -11.05 12.60
N PRO A 68 9.56 -11.04 11.28
CA PRO A 68 8.59 -11.34 10.24
C PRO A 68 7.98 -12.73 10.46
N LYS A 69 6.68 -12.86 10.24
CA LYS A 69 5.98 -14.14 10.29
C LYS A 69 6.04 -14.80 8.92
N LYS A 70 6.05 -16.13 8.88
CA LYS A 70 5.82 -16.85 7.63
C LYS A 70 4.36 -16.73 7.23
N ILE A 71 4.12 -16.63 5.93
CA ILE A 71 2.79 -16.67 5.35
C ILE A 71 2.57 -18.05 4.77
N ASP A 72 1.41 -18.62 5.08
CA ASP A 72 1.00 -19.90 4.53
C ASP A 72 0.49 -19.70 3.11
N MET A 73 1.23 -20.26 2.16
CA MET A 73 0.94 -20.22 0.73
C MET A 73 0.41 -21.56 0.21
N SER A 74 0.16 -22.54 1.08
CA SER A 74 -0.17 -23.90 0.66
C SER A 74 -1.48 -24.02 -0.14
N GLY A 75 -2.27 -22.95 -0.22
CA GLY A 75 -3.49 -22.88 -1.03
C GLY A 75 -3.26 -22.91 -2.54
N ASP A 76 -2.05 -22.60 -3.01
CA ASP A 76 -1.70 -22.65 -4.44
C ASP A 76 -0.21 -23.04 -4.62
N PRO A 77 0.09 -24.20 -5.23
CA PRO A 77 1.45 -24.69 -5.47
C PRO A 77 2.35 -23.72 -6.24
N ALA A 78 1.80 -22.96 -7.19
CA ALA A 78 2.57 -22.00 -7.98
C ALA A 78 3.08 -20.84 -7.11
N CYS A 79 2.28 -20.41 -6.12
CA CYS A 79 2.75 -19.43 -5.13
C CYS A 79 3.87 -20.02 -4.26
N VAL A 80 3.73 -21.26 -3.79
CA VAL A 80 4.75 -21.92 -2.94
C VAL A 80 6.08 -22.04 -3.68
N GLU A 81 6.04 -22.48 -4.94
CA GLU A 81 7.22 -22.61 -5.80
C GLU A 81 7.91 -21.26 -6.01
N ALA A 82 7.12 -20.22 -6.34
CA ALA A 82 7.64 -18.87 -6.58
C ALA A 82 8.34 -18.24 -5.36
N HIS A 83 8.00 -18.66 -4.14
CA HIS A 83 8.61 -18.18 -2.90
C HIS A 83 9.52 -19.20 -2.21
N HIS A 84 9.76 -20.36 -2.84
CA HIS A 84 10.53 -21.48 -2.26
C HIS A 84 10.08 -21.83 -0.82
N GLY A 85 8.76 -21.80 -0.57
CA GLY A 85 8.17 -22.06 0.74
C GLY A 85 8.50 -21.05 1.85
N ASN A 86 9.06 -19.87 1.52
CA ASN A 86 9.53 -18.88 2.49
C ASN A 86 8.94 -17.48 2.25
N ALA A 87 7.64 -17.40 1.97
CA ALA A 87 6.93 -16.12 1.97
C ALA A 87 6.89 -15.54 3.39
N LEU A 88 7.34 -14.29 3.55
CA LEU A 88 7.36 -13.58 4.83
C LEU A 88 6.37 -12.41 4.81
N ASP A 89 5.74 -12.17 5.95
CA ASP A 89 4.88 -11.01 6.17
C ASP A 89 5.67 -9.71 6.06
N GLU A 90 5.30 -8.92 5.05
CA GLU A 90 5.90 -7.62 4.74
C GLU A 90 5.07 -6.42 5.24
N SER A 91 4.07 -6.66 6.11
CA SER A 91 3.27 -5.60 6.73
C SER A 91 4.12 -4.61 7.53
N LEU A 92 5.27 -5.05 8.05
CA LEU A 92 6.26 -4.21 8.73
C LEU A 92 7.69 -4.69 8.45
N VAL A 93 8.32 -4.10 7.44
CA VAL A 93 9.72 -4.40 7.08
C VAL A 93 10.64 -3.31 7.59
N VAL A 94 11.49 -3.65 8.56
CA VAL A 94 12.43 -2.71 9.19
C VAL A 94 13.86 -3.17 8.96
N SER A 95 14.69 -2.29 8.40
CA SER A 95 16.11 -2.56 8.19
C SER A 95 16.88 -2.65 9.51
N SER A 96 18.10 -3.19 9.48
CA SER A 96 18.98 -3.26 10.65
C SER A 96 19.27 -1.88 11.27
N ARG A 97 19.26 -0.82 10.45
CA ARG A 97 19.44 0.58 10.89
C ARG A 97 18.13 1.26 11.33
N GLY A 98 17.04 0.51 11.46
CA GLY A 98 15.73 1.03 11.89
C GLY A 98 14.95 1.76 10.80
N GLY A 99 15.38 1.71 9.54
CA GLY A 99 14.64 2.30 8.42
C GLY A 99 13.41 1.46 8.06
N LEU A 100 12.28 2.11 7.82
CA LEU A 100 11.04 1.45 7.41
C LEU A 100 10.99 1.33 5.88
N ALA A 101 10.80 0.11 5.36
CA ALA A 101 10.46 -0.11 3.96
C ALA A 101 8.94 -0.01 3.74
N ASN A 102 8.51 0.09 2.47
CA ASN A 102 7.09 0.14 2.08
C ASN A 102 6.31 1.26 2.79
N ALA A 103 6.81 2.49 2.74
CA ALA A 103 6.15 3.64 3.36
C ALA A 103 5.59 4.60 2.30
N PHE A 104 4.39 5.14 2.56
CA PHE A 104 3.78 6.18 1.75
C PHE A 104 3.79 7.52 2.48
N VAL A 105 4.33 8.56 1.84
CA VAL A 105 4.35 9.92 2.37
C VAL A 105 3.56 10.82 1.44
N TYR A 106 2.73 11.68 2.03
CA TYR A 106 1.98 12.68 1.28
C TYR A 106 1.96 14.00 2.04
N VAL A 107 1.88 15.11 1.29
CA VAL A 107 1.74 16.45 1.85
C VAL A 107 0.26 16.77 2.00
N LYS A 108 -0.19 17.00 3.24
CA LYS A 108 -1.61 17.24 3.56
C LYS A 108 -2.04 18.70 3.40
N SER A 109 -1.14 19.65 3.64
CA SER A 109 -1.41 21.10 3.66
C SER A 109 -0.17 21.89 3.22
N GLY A 110 -0.33 23.17 2.89
CA GLY A 110 0.76 24.04 2.41
C GLY A 110 0.93 24.04 0.89
N LEU A 111 -0.04 23.47 0.17
CA LEU A 111 -0.12 23.44 -1.30
C LEU A 111 -1.45 24.04 -1.80
N GLU A 112 -2.12 24.83 -0.96
CA GLU A 112 -3.34 25.53 -1.31
C GLU A 112 -3.10 26.48 -2.50
N GLY A 113 -4.10 26.60 -3.39
CA GLY A 113 -3.97 27.40 -4.61
C GLY A 113 -3.08 26.78 -5.70
N LYS A 114 -2.48 25.60 -5.47
CA LYS A 114 -1.77 24.85 -6.51
C LYS A 114 -2.68 23.82 -7.15
N THR A 115 -2.53 23.67 -8.46
CA THR A 115 -3.19 22.63 -9.25
C THR A 115 -2.12 21.69 -9.77
N PHE A 116 -2.38 20.38 -9.63
CA PHE A 116 -1.49 19.33 -10.11
C PHE A 116 -2.18 18.59 -11.24
N ALA A 117 -1.55 18.56 -12.40
CA ALA A 117 -2.06 17.78 -13.52
C ALA A 117 -1.91 16.29 -13.22
N THR A 118 -2.94 15.51 -13.57
CA THR A 118 -2.86 14.05 -13.52
C THR A 118 -1.80 13.58 -14.52
N PRO A 119 -0.78 12.81 -14.08
CA PRO A 119 0.22 12.29 -15.00
C PRO A 119 -0.42 11.38 -16.06
N SER A 120 0.01 11.52 -17.31
CA SER A 120 -0.40 10.63 -18.41
C SER A 120 0.29 9.27 -18.33
N THR A 121 1.50 9.22 -17.76
CA THR A 121 2.25 7.98 -17.57
C THR A 121 1.52 7.05 -16.60
N PRO A 122 1.20 5.82 -17.01
CA PRO A 122 0.60 4.84 -16.12
C PRO A 122 1.55 4.44 -15.00
N VAL A 123 0.96 4.10 -13.86
CA VAL A 123 1.67 3.46 -12.76
C VAL A 123 1.53 1.95 -12.90
N ALA A 124 2.62 1.21 -12.74
CA ALA A 124 2.61 -0.25 -12.83
C ALA A 124 2.63 -0.90 -11.45
N ILE A 125 1.96 -2.04 -11.33
CA ILE A 125 2.09 -2.98 -10.22
C ILE A 125 2.07 -4.41 -10.78
N ASP A 126 2.95 -5.24 -10.28
CA ASP A 126 3.14 -6.59 -10.78
C ASP A 126 2.62 -7.59 -9.75
N GLN A 127 1.77 -8.52 -10.16
CA GLN A 127 1.53 -9.76 -9.45
C GLN A 127 2.53 -10.80 -9.96
N ASN A 128 3.36 -11.28 -9.04
CA ASN A 128 4.33 -12.32 -9.31
C ASN A 128 4.36 -13.30 -8.14
N GLY A 129 4.07 -14.57 -8.41
CA GLY A 129 3.97 -15.59 -7.36
C GLY A 129 2.96 -15.20 -6.28
N CYS A 130 1.79 -14.70 -6.68
CA CYS A 130 0.72 -14.31 -5.75
C CYS A 130 1.10 -13.14 -4.83
N TRP A 131 2.14 -12.40 -5.20
CA TRP A 131 2.67 -11.28 -4.46
C TRP A 131 2.69 -10.02 -5.31
N PHE A 132 2.11 -8.93 -4.80
CA PHE A 132 2.14 -7.65 -5.52
C PHE A 132 3.43 -6.88 -5.25
N ARG A 133 4.01 -6.27 -6.29
CA ARG A 133 5.15 -5.35 -6.19
C ARG A 133 4.90 -4.10 -7.05
N PRO A 134 5.15 -2.89 -6.53
CA PRO A 134 5.57 -2.59 -5.15
C PRO A 134 4.45 -2.85 -4.13
N ARG A 135 4.79 -3.11 -2.86
CA ARG A 135 3.80 -3.34 -1.78
C ARG A 135 3.03 -2.09 -1.40
N VAL A 136 3.61 -0.93 -1.70
CA VAL A 136 3.01 0.39 -1.50
C VAL A 136 3.23 1.19 -2.77
N LEU A 137 2.13 1.77 -3.24
CA LEU A 137 2.07 2.53 -4.47
C LEU A 137 1.31 3.83 -4.24
N GLY A 138 1.84 4.92 -4.80
CA GLY A 138 1.13 6.20 -4.90
C GLY A 138 0.57 6.39 -6.30
N ILE A 139 -0.70 6.75 -6.40
CA ILE A 139 -1.35 7.07 -7.67
C ILE A 139 -2.27 8.29 -7.52
N GLN A 140 -2.29 9.16 -8.53
CA GLN A 140 -3.21 10.30 -8.55
C GLN A 140 -4.59 9.89 -9.05
N THR A 141 -5.64 10.61 -8.64
CA THR A 141 -6.98 10.43 -9.23
C THR A 141 -6.92 10.52 -10.76
N ASN A 142 -7.64 9.61 -11.43
CA ASN A 142 -7.71 9.46 -12.88
C ASN A 142 -6.41 9.07 -13.59
N GLN A 143 -5.30 8.91 -12.88
CA GLN A 143 -4.08 8.31 -13.45
C GLN A 143 -4.34 6.82 -13.72
N ALA A 144 -3.78 6.31 -14.81
CA ALA A 144 -3.90 4.89 -15.16
C ALA A 144 -3.02 4.03 -14.24
N LEU A 145 -3.60 2.95 -13.73
CA LEU A 145 -2.93 1.82 -13.12
C LEU A 145 -2.86 0.69 -14.14
N GLN A 146 -1.70 0.06 -14.27
CA GLN A 146 -1.48 -1.17 -15.04
C GLN A 146 -1.11 -2.28 -14.06
N ILE A 147 -1.83 -3.40 -14.12
CA ILE A 147 -1.57 -4.58 -13.31
C ILE A 147 -1.06 -5.69 -14.23
N TYR A 148 0.17 -6.14 -13.99
CA TYR A 148 0.82 -7.19 -14.76
C TYR A 148 0.79 -8.50 -14.00
N GLU A 149 0.48 -9.60 -14.69
CA GLU A 149 0.69 -10.95 -14.17
C GLU A 149 1.92 -11.56 -14.84
N ILE A 150 2.89 -12.05 -14.06
CA ILE A 150 4.19 -12.49 -14.60
C ILE A 150 4.36 -14.02 -14.59
N ARG A 151 3.82 -14.77 -13.60
CA ARG A 151 4.22 -16.19 -13.38
C ARG A 151 3.16 -17.18 -12.91
N SER A 152 1.92 -16.78 -12.62
CA SER A 152 0.91 -17.70 -12.06
C SER A 152 0.00 -18.35 -13.12
N GLY A 153 0.07 -17.94 -14.39
CA GLY A 153 -0.78 -18.46 -15.46
C GLY A 153 -2.25 -18.04 -15.38
N HIS A 154 -2.75 -17.66 -14.20
CA HIS A 154 -4.05 -17.05 -13.99
C HIS A 154 -4.00 -16.11 -12.77
N ALA A 155 -4.52 -14.90 -12.90
CA ALA A 155 -4.57 -13.95 -11.80
C ALA A 155 -6.01 -13.63 -11.40
N GLN A 156 -6.26 -13.48 -10.10
CA GLN A 156 -7.51 -12.92 -9.59
C GLN A 156 -7.20 -11.70 -8.73
N TYR A 157 -7.87 -10.60 -9.04
CA TYR A 157 -7.73 -9.33 -8.34
C TYR A 157 -9.05 -8.97 -7.67
N SER A 158 -9.05 -8.92 -6.34
CA SER A 158 -10.20 -8.50 -5.52
C SER A 158 -9.83 -7.51 -4.41
N PRO A 159 -9.50 -6.25 -4.74
CA PRO A 159 -8.94 -5.34 -3.75
C PRO A 159 -9.98 -4.93 -2.72
N MET A 160 -9.58 -4.92 -1.46
CA MET A 160 -10.35 -4.30 -0.39
C MET A 160 -10.22 -2.77 -0.47
N ALA A 161 -11.35 -2.09 -0.63
CA ALA A 161 -11.37 -0.65 -0.86
C ALA A 161 -12.08 0.08 0.27
N GLN A 162 -11.48 1.16 0.77
CA GLN A 162 -12.09 2.00 1.81
C GLN A 162 -13.00 3.09 1.25
N ILE A 163 -12.67 3.62 0.07
CA ILE A 163 -13.35 4.78 -0.54
C ILE A 163 -13.94 4.42 -1.90
N ASN A 164 -13.14 3.79 -2.76
CA ASN A 164 -13.58 3.40 -4.10
C ASN A 164 -14.44 2.14 -4.05
N ARG A 165 -15.21 1.89 -5.11
CA ARG A 165 -15.98 0.66 -5.25
C ARG A 165 -15.03 -0.54 -5.33
N GLU A 166 -15.29 -1.55 -4.51
CA GLU A 166 -14.61 -2.85 -4.58
C GLU A 166 -14.96 -3.55 -5.89
N TRP A 167 -14.04 -4.38 -6.37
CA TRP A 167 -14.21 -5.12 -7.60
C TRP A 167 -13.56 -6.49 -7.49
N ASN A 168 -13.92 -7.37 -8.42
CA ASN A 168 -13.27 -8.66 -8.63
C ASN A 168 -13.04 -8.83 -10.13
N HIS A 169 -11.87 -9.33 -10.50
CA HIS A 169 -11.52 -9.63 -11.89
C HIS A 169 -10.64 -10.86 -11.92
N ASN A 170 -11.01 -11.82 -12.76
CA ASN A 170 -10.14 -12.93 -13.14
C ASN A 170 -9.50 -12.57 -14.47
N GLN A 171 -8.20 -12.79 -14.57
CA GLN A 171 -7.40 -12.57 -15.77
C GLN A 171 -6.80 -13.91 -16.22
N GLY A 172 -7.01 -14.25 -17.48
CA GLY A 172 -6.51 -15.47 -18.10
C GLY A 172 -5.03 -15.37 -18.49
N ALA A 173 -4.40 -16.53 -18.74
CA ALA A 173 -3.04 -16.61 -19.30
C ALA A 173 -2.95 -15.83 -20.62
N GLY A 174 -1.95 -14.94 -20.74
CA GLY A 174 -1.67 -14.21 -21.97
C GLY A 174 -2.61 -13.03 -22.27
N GLU A 175 -3.57 -12.74 -21.38
CA GLU A 175 -4.36 -11.51 -21.49
C GLU A 175 -3.48 -10.26 -21.27
N PRO A 176 -3.80 -9.14 -21.93
CA PRO A 176 -3.06 -7.90 -21.74
C PRO A 176 -3.18 -7.41 -20.28
N PRO A 177 -2.21 -6.63 -19.78
CA PRO A 177 -2.24 -6.07 -18.42
C PRO A 177 -3.56 -5.36 -18.11
N LEU A 178 -4.06 -5.56 -16.89
CA LEU A 178 -5.33 -4.96 -16.48
C LEU A 178 -5.14 -3.46 -16.25
N ALA A 179 -5.82 -2.65 -17.05
CA ALA A 179 -5.86 -1.20 -16.90
C ALA A 179 -7.02 -0.76 -15.98
N ARG A 180 -6.73 0.06 -14.97
CA ARG A 180 -7.74 0.68 -14.08
C ARG A 180 -7.48 2.17 -13.88
N LYS A 181 -8.55 2.93 -13.63
CA LYS A 181 -8.48 4.32 -13.18
C LYS A 181 -9.38 4.49 -11.95
N PHE A 182 -8.94 5.31 -11.02
CA PHE A 182 -9.70 5.61 -9.81
C PHE A 182 -10.18 7.04 -9.82
N ALA A 183 -11.50 7.21 -9.81
CA ALA A 183 -12.12 8.53 -9.73
C ALA A 183 -11.91 9.12 -8.33
N GLY A 184 -11.77 10.45 -8.26
CA GLY A 184 -11.89 11.16 -6.99
C GLY A 184 -13.32 11.11 -6.48
N ARG A 185 -13.51 11.13 -5.16
CA ARG A 185 -14.83 11.21 -4.53
C ARG A 185 -15.61 12.40 -5.10
N ARG A 186 -16.77 12.22 -5.74
CA ARG A 186 -17.62 13.39 -6.07
C ARG A 186 -17.98 14.06 -4.73
N SER A 187 -17.65 15.34 -4.60
CA SER A 187 -18.01 16.17 -3.44
C SER A 187 -19.51 16.41 -3.44
#